data_AF-A0A8C4QDZ1-F1
#
_entry.id   AF-A0A8C4QDZ1-F1
#
_cell.length_a   1.000
_cell.length_b   1.000
_cell.length_c   1.000
_cell.angle_alpha   90.00
_cell.angle_beta   90.00
_cell.angle_gamma   90.00
#
_symmetry.space_group_name_H-M   'P 1'
#
loop_
_entity.id
_entity.type
_entity.pdbx_description
1 polymer ?
#
loop_
_entity_poly.entity_id
_entity_poly.type
_entity_poly.pdbx_seq_one_letter_code
_entity_poly.pdbx_strand_id
1 'polypeptide(L)' 'MSNNTANTTVMRRLVEHLKVEASLDRMKVSQAAGDLMQFCMQNACKDPLLTGMPAGNNPFREPRACTLL' A
#
# COMPACT_ATOMS: atom_id res chain seq x y z
N MET A 1 -37.35 -28.23 8.45
CA MET A 1 -36.09 -28.26 9.23
C MET A 1 -34.82 -28.01 8.38
N SER A 2 -34.90 -27.33 7.22
CA SER A 2 -33.78 -27.26 6.25
C SER A 2 -32.79 -26.09 6.45
N ASN A 3 -33.19 -25.01 7.14
CA ASN A 3 -32.37 -23.78 7.24
C ASN A 3 -31.24 -23.83 8.29
N ASN A 4 -31.29 -24.76 9.25
CA ASN A 4 -30.31 -24.79 10.34
C ASN A 4 -28.98 -25.46 9.94
N THR A 5 -29.02 -26.42 9.00
CA THR A 5 -27.84 -27.15 8.52
C THR A 5 -26.98 -26.31 7.57
N ALA A 6 -27.61 -25.48 6.72
CA ALA A 6 -26.90 -24.53 5.86
C ALA A 6 -26.12 -23.50 6.68
N ASN A 7 -26.76 -22.93 7.72
CA ASN A 7 -26.15 -21.92 8.56
C ASN A 7 -24.96 -22.47 9.38
N THR A 8 -25.08 -23.69 9.93
CA THR A 8 -23.96 -24.37 10.63
C THR A 8 -22.81 -24.73 9.70
N THR A 9 -23.06 -24.95 8.41
CA THR A 9 -22.00 -25.22 7.43
C THR A 9 -21.19 -23.96 7.11
N VAL A 10 -21.87 -22.81 6.98
CA VAL A 10 -21.20 -21.51 6.82
C VAL A 10 -20.37 -21.16 8.05
N MET A 11 -20.93 -21.32 9.25
CA MET A 11 -20.19 -21.07 10.49
C MET A 11 -18.95 -21.94 10.63
N ARG A 12 -19.03 -23.23 10.28
CA ARG A 12 -17.86 -24.11 10.26
C ARG A 12 -16.78 -23.63 9.31
N ARG A 13 -17.15 -23.24 8.08
CA ARG A 13 -16.19 -22.68 7.11
C ARG A 13 -15.52 -21.41 7.63
N LEU A 14 -16.29 -20.53 8.29
CA LEU A 14 -15.72 -19.32 8.90
C LEU A 14 -14.72 -19.65 10.02
N VAL A 15 -15.04 -20.61 10.89
CA VAL A 15 -14.12 -21.04 11.94
C VAL A 15 -12.83 -21.62 11.36
N GLU A 16 -12.92 -22.46 10.33
CA GLU A 16 -11.71 -22.98 9.66
C GLU A 16 -10.90 -21.85 9.01
N HIS A 17 -11.54 -20.85 8.42
CA HIS A 17 -10.86 -19.67 7.89
C HIS A 17 -10.11 -18.89 8.99
N LEU A 18 -10.78 -18.60 10.11
CA LEU A 18 -10.21 -17.87 11.23
C LEU A 18 -9.04 -18.63 11.87
N LYS A 19 -9.07 -19.97 11.92
CA LYS A 19 -7.94 -20.77 12.40
C LYS A 19 -6.70 -20.59 11.53
N VAL A 20 -6.87 -20.51 10.21
CA VAL A 20 -5.77 -20.25 9.28
C VAL A 20 -5.21 -18.84 9.50
N GLU A 21 -6.06 -17.81 9.56
CA GLU A 21 -5.64 -16.42 9.80
C GLU A 21 -4.98 -16.22 11.17
N ALA A 22 -5.46 -16.93 12.19
CA ALA A 22 -4.87 -16.90 13.53
C ALA A 22 -3.43 -17.47 13.52
N SER A 23 -3.21 -18.51 12.71
CA SER A 23 -1.93 -19.22 12.60
C SER A 23 -0.90 -18.49 11.73
N LEU A 24 -1.21 -17.30 11.19
CA LEU A 24 -0.24 -16.51 10.44
C LEU A 24 0.88 -15.98 11.36
N ASP A 25 2.12 -16.18 10.92
CA ASP A 25 3.28 -15.60 11.56
C ASP A 25 3.27 -14.07 11.43
N ARG A 26 3.33 -13.39 12.57
CA ARG A 26 3.31 -11.93 12.64
C ARG A 26 4.71 -11.43 13.00
N MET A 27 5.09 -10.30 12.42
CA MET A 27 6.29 -9.56 12.83
C MET A 27 5.94 -8.46 13.85
N LYS A 28 6.95 -8.01 14.61
CA LYS A 28 6.77 -6.88 15.53
C LYS A 28 6.44 -5.61 14.75
N VAL A 29 5.47 -4.85 15.25
CA VAL A 29 5.09 -3.56 14.65
C VAL A 29 6.28 -2.60 14.57
N SER A 30 7.15 -2.59 15.59
CA SER A 30 8.36 -1.78 15.60
C SER A 30 9.33 -2.13 14.46
N GLN A 31 9.44 -3.41 14.11
CA GLN A 31 10.27 -3.87 13.00
C GLN A 31 9.65 -3.42 11.67
N ALA A 32 8.36 -3.70 11.47
CA ALA A 32 7.66 -3.32 10.24
C ALA A 32 7.70 -1.80 10.00
N ALA A 33 7.53 -1.00 11.05
CA ALA A 33 7.66 0.45 10.97
C ALA A 33 9.08 0.90 10.59
N GLY A 34 10.10 0.24 11.15
CA GLY A 34 11.50 0.49 10.78
C GLY A 34 11.78 0.19 9.31
N ASP A 35 11.31 -0.96 8.82
CA ASP A 35 11.47 -1.38 7.42
C ASP A 35 10.76 -0.40 6.46
N LEU A 36 9.55 0.04 6.80
CA LEU A 36 8.82 1.05 6.04
C LEU A 36 9.54 2.39 6.01
N MET A 37 10.03 2.86 7.16
CA MET A 37 10.78 4.11 7.25
C MET A 37 12.05 4.05 6.39
N GLN A 38 12.79 2.96 6.49
CA GLN A 38 14.01 2.76 5.71
C GLN A 38 13.71 2.76 4.21
N PHE A 39 12.66 2.06 3.78
CA PHE A 39 12.24 2.06 2.39
C PHE A 39 11.90 3.47 1.89
N CYS A 40 11.13 4.23 2.66
CA CYS A 40 10.79 5.62 2.33
C CYS A 40 12.05 6.49 2.22
N MET A 41 12.97 6.41 3.19
CA MET A 41 14.20 7.22 3.18
C MET A 41 15.10 6.90 1.98
N GLN A 42 15.24 5.63 1.61
CA GLN A 42 16.04 5.21 0.46
C GLN A 42 15.46 5.69 -0.88
N ASN A 43 14.15 5.87 -0.96
CA ASN A 43 13.46 6.25 -2.20
C ASN A 43 13.03 7.73 -2.22
N ALA A 44 13.10 8.44 -1.09
CA ALA A 44 12.68 9.83 -0.98
C ALA A 44 13.36 10.74 -2.01
N CYS A 45 14.65 10.53 -2.29
CA CYS A 45 15.39 11.33 -3.27
C CYS A 45 14.96 11.09 -4.72
N LYS A 46 14.28 9.98 -5.00
CA LYS A 46 13.75 9.62 -6.32
C LYS A 46 12.30 10.04 -6.50
N ASP A 47 11.64 10.47 -5.43
CA ASP A 47 10.25 10.92 -5.47
C ASP A 47 10.20 12.38 -5.94
N PRO A 48 9.67 12.64 -7.15
CA PRO A 48 9.50 13.98 -7.72
C PRO A 48 8.66 14.92 -6.85
N LEU A 49 7.73 14.36 -6.07
CA LEU A 49 6.79 15.13 -5.26
C LEU A 49 7.40 15.54 -3.92
N LEU A 50 8.37 14.77 -3.42
CA LEU A 50 9.09 15.09 -2.18
C LEU A 50 10.29 16.02 -2.42
N THR A 51 11.06 15.77 -3.49
CA THR A 51 12.27 16.57 -3.80
C THR A 51 12.01 17.78 -4.68
N GLY A 52 10.88 17.79 -5.38
CA GLY A 52 10.62 18.73 -6.46
C GLY A 52 11.39 18.36 -7.72
N MET A 53 10.78 18.56 -8.89
CA MET A 53 11.46 18.39 -10.16
C MET A 53 11.93 19.74 -10.74
N PRO A 54 13.13 19.77 -11.35
CA PRO A 54 13.51 20.88 -12.19
C PRO A 54 12.46 21.11 -13.27
N ALA A 55 12.15 22.38 -13.57
CA ALA A 55 11.10 22.75 -14.50
C ALA A 55 11.22 22.06 -15.88
N GLY A 56 12.44 21.78 -16.35
CA GLY A 56 12.66 21.07 -17.63
C GLY A 56 12.24 19.60 -17.65
N ASN A 57 12.16 18.94 -16.49
CA ASN A 57 11.85 17.52 -16.37
C ASN A 57 10.39 17.25 -15.98
N ASN A 58 9.61 18.30 -15.73
CA ASN A 58 8.20 18.17 -15.40
C ASN A 58 7.34 18.04 -16.67
N PRO A 59 6.72 16.88 -16.95
CA PRO A 59 5.88 16.69 -18.15
C PRO A 59 4.59 17.51 -18.13
N PHE A 60 4.17 18.02 -16.96
CA PHE A 60 2.98 18.86 -16.81
C PHE A 60 3.28 20.37 -16.91
N ARG A 61 4.53 20.74 -17.25
CA ARG A 61 4.89 22.14 -17.37
C ARG A 61 4.22 22.78 -18.58
N GLU A 62 3.63 23.97 -18.37
CA GLU A 62 3.13 24.78 -19.48
C GLU A 62 4.25 25.10 -20.50
N PRO A 63 3.99 24.96 -21.80
CA PRO A 63 4.94 25.38 -22.83
C PRO A 63 5.29 26.85 -22.63
N ARG A 64 6.59 27.18 -22.62
CA ARG A 64 6.97 28.61 -22.67
C ARG A 64 6.47 29.14 -24.00
N ALA A 65 5.60 30.14 -23.99
CA ALA A 65 5.34 30.93 -25.18
C ALA A 65 6.65 31.62 -25.57
N CYS A 66 7.29 31.16 -26.66
CA CYS A 66 8.40 31.88 -27.24
C CYS A 66 7.87 33.19 -27.81
N THR A 67 8.18 34.32 -27.17
CA THR A 67 8.09 35.61 -27.85
C THR A 67 9.30 35.72 -28.75
N LEU A 68 9.09 35.65 -30.07
CA LEU A 68 10.11 36.04 -31.04
C LEU A 68 10.31 37.56 -30.88
N LEU A 69 11.51 37.97 -30.45
CA LEU A 69 11.98 39.36 -30.45
C LEU A 69 12.82 39.60 -31.71
#